data_AF-A0A0A1MCD9-F1
#
_entry.id   AF-A0A0A1MCD9-F1
#
_cell.length_a   1.000
_cell.length_b   1.000
_cell.length_c   1.000
_cell.angle_alpha   90.00
_cell.angle_beta   90.00
_cell.angle_gamma   90.00
#
_symmetry.space_group_name_H-M   'P 1'
#
loop_
_entity.id
_entity.type
_entity.pdbx_description
1 polymer ?
#
loop_
_entity_poly.entity_id
_entity_poly.type
_entity_poly.pdbx_seq_one_letter_code
_entity_poly.pdbx_strand_id
1 'polypeptide(L)' 'MKDTENLLNLELSRKLRLVELETDIVTIACNLMSDRLYTKEDAVAELIRIIHLLGNEQQAIMSRIYRLKEMD' A
#
# COMPACT_ATOMS: atom_id res chain seq x y z
N MET A 1 11.69 -14.16 21.20
CA MET A 1 10.53 -14.98 20.79
C MET A 1 9.22 -14.20 20.86
N LYS A 2 8.64 -13.86 22.03
CA LYS A 2 7.33 -13.17 22.08
C LYS A 2 7.31 -11.80 21.39
N ASP A 3 8.42 -11.06 21.42
CA ASP A 3 8.53 -9.75 20.77
C ASP A 3 8.66 -9.86 19.23
N THR A 4 9.40 -10.86 18.74
CA THR A 4 9.54 -11.13 17.30
C THR A 4 8.21 -11.50 16.67
N GLU A 5 7.44 -12.38 17.33
CA GLU A 5 6.12 -12.82 16.88
C GLU A 5 5.11 -11.67 16.84
N ASN A 6 5.12 -10.79 17.85
CA ASN A 6 4.29 -9.58 17.87
C ASN A 6 4.63 -8.63 16.72
N LEU A 7 5.93 -8.42 16.45
CA LEU A 7 6.39 -7.57 15.34
C LEU A 7 6.01 -8.17 13.98
N LEU A 8 6.12 -9.48 13.82
CA LEU A 8 5.72 -10.17 12.61
C LEU A 8 4.22 -10.03 12.35
N ASN A 9 3.40 -10.25 13.38
CA ASN A 9 1.94 -10.06 13.30
C ASN A 9 1.56 -8.61 12.96
N LEU A 10 2.28 -7.63 13.49
CA LEU A 10 2.09 -6.22 13.16
C LEU A 10 2.39 -5.95 11.67
N GLU A 11 3.54 -6.37 11.17
CA GLU A 11 3.92 -6.12 9.78
C GLU A 11 3.04 -6.88 8.78
N LEU A 12 2.61 -8.10 9.10
CA LEU A 12 1.61 -8.84 8.32
C LEU A 12 0.26 -8.10 8.28
N SER A 13 -0.20 -7.60 9.43
CA SER A 13 -1.44 -6.81 9.50
C SER A 13 -1.35 -5.52 8.68
N ARG A 14 -0.20 -4.83 8.73
CA ARG A 14 0.05 -3.65 7.89
C ARG A 14 0.03 -3.99 6.41
N LYS A 15 0.62 -5.13 5.99
CA LYS A 15 0.60 -5.56 4.60
C LYS A 15 -0.83 -5.79 4.10
N LEU A 16 -1.65 -6.48 4.88
CA LEU A 16 -3.05 -6.75 4.53
C LEU A 16 -3.85 -5.46 4.39
N ARG A 17 -3.75 -4.56 5.37
CA ARG A 17 -4.43 -3.26 5.33
C ARG A 17 -4.02 -2.40 4.13
N LEU A 18 -2.75 -2.46 3.72
CA LEU A 18 -2.28 -1.69 2.58
C LEU A 18 -2.89 -2.19 1.25
N VAL A 19 -3.13 -3.49 1.12
CA VAL A 19 -3.80 -4.09 -0.06
C VAL A 19 -5.27 -3.66 -0.14
N GLU A 20 -5.96 -3.57 0.99
CA GLU A 20 -7.32 -3.04 1.05
C GLU A 20 -7.35 -1.57 0.59
N LEU A 21 -6.42 -0.75 1.10
CA LEU A 21 -6.30 0.67 0.73
C LEU A 21 -5.99 0.87 -0.76
N GLU A 22 -5.17 0.01 -1.37
CA GLU A 22 -4.91 0.03 -2.82
C GLU A 22 -6.20 -0.11 -3.64
N THR A 23 -7.09 -1.00 -3.22
CA THR A 23 -8.37 -1.23 -3.89
C THR A 23 -9.28 0.01 -3.78
N ASP A 24 -9.34 0.63 -2.61
CA ASP A 24 -10.12 1.84 -2.38
C ASP A 24 -9.58 3.02 -3.19
N ILE A 25 -8.27 3.20 -3.25
CA ILE A 25 -7.62 4.30 -3.99
C ILE A 25 -7.88 4.17 -5.49
N VAL A 26 -7.77 2.95 -6.04
CA VAL A 26 -8.10 2.70 -7.46
C VAL A 26 -9.57 3.04 -7.72
N THR A 27 -10.47 2.67 -6.82
CA THR A 27 -11.91 2.97 -6.94
C THR A 27 -12.17 4.48 -6.92
N ILE A 28 -11.56 5.21 -5.98
CA ILE A 28 -11.68 6.67 -5.88
C ILE A 28 -11.15 7.33 -7.15
N ALA A 29 -10.01 6.88 -7.68
CA ALA A 29 -9.43 7.47 -8.87
C ALA A 29 -10.28 7.20 -10.13
N CYS A 30 -10.85 6.01 -10.27
CA CYS A 30 -11.83 5.71 -11.33
C CYS A 30 -13.05 6.63 -11.26
N ASN A 31 -13.55 6.91 -10.05
CA ASN A 31 -14.66 7.83 -9.84
C ASN A 31 -14.27 9.28 -10.19
N LEU A 32 -13.09 9.74 -9.77
CA LEU A 32 -12.59 11.09 -10.08
C LEU A 32 -12.34 11.30 -11.58
N MET A 33 -11.81 10.29 -12.29
CA MET A 33 -11.65 10.35 -13.75
C MET A 33 -12.99 10.40 -14.51
N SER A 34 -14.07 9.92 -13.86
CA SER A 34 -15.43 9.97 -14.43
C SER A 34 -16.14 11.29 -14.15
N ASP A 35 -15.61 12.09 -13.22
CA ASP A 35 -16.11 13.42 -12.89
C ASP A 35 -15.54 14.46 -13.87
N ARG A 36 -16.38 15.39 -14.33
CA ARG A 36 -16.01 16.42 -15.33
C ARG A 36 -15.17 17.56 -14.75
N LEU A 37 -14.87 17.50 -13.45
CA LEU A 37 -14.21 18.56 -12.69
C LEU A 37 -12.68 18.52 -12.77
N TYR A 38 -12.09 17.38 -13.14
CA TYR A 38 -10.64 17.25 -13.28
C TYR A 38 -10.26 16.97 -14.74
N THR A 39 -9.18 17.59 -15.20
CA THR A 39 -8.47 17.14 -16.39
C THR A 39 -8.01 15.71 -16.13
N LYS A 40 -8.48 14.78 -16.97
CA LYS A 40 -8.18 13.34 -16.84
C LYS A 40 -6.67 13.07 -16.71
N GLU A 41 -5.85 13.91 -17.31
CA GLU A 41 -4.38 13.83 -17.29
C GLU A 41 -3.78 14.06 -15.89
N ASP A 42 -4.24 15.08 -15.15
CA ASP A 42 -3.71 15.41 -13.82
C ASP A 42 -4.12 14.34 -12.79
N ALA A 43 -5.37 13.85 -12.89
CA ALA A 43 -5.87 12.77 -12.03
C ALA A 43 -5.12 11.44 -12.24
N VAL A 44 -4.78 11.12 -13.50
CA VAL A 44 -4.00 9.91 -13.83
C VAL A 44 -2.56 10.02 -13.32
N ALA A 45 -1.92 11.18 -13.45
CA ALA A 45 -0.56 11.38 -12.96
C ALA A 45 -0.47 11.20 -11.44
N GLU A 46 -1.42 11.78 -10.69
CA GLU A 46 -1.49 11.59 -9.24
C GLU A 46 -1.80 10.15 -8.84
N LEU A 47 -2.67 9.45 -9.58
CA LEU A 47 -2.93 8.03 -9.35
C LEU A 47 -1.67 7.19 -9.53
N ILE A 48 -0.91 7.41 -10.60
CA ILE A 48 0.36 6.72 -10.86
C ILE A 48 1.34 6.98 -9.71
N ARG A 49 1.42 8.23 -9.23
CA ARG A 49 2.28 8.58 -8.09
C ARG A 49 1.89 7.84 -6.82
N ILE A 50 0.58 7.78 -6.50
CA ILE A 50 0.08 7.09 -5.32
C ILE A 50 0.34 5.58 -5.42
N ILE A 51 0.07 4.95 -6.57
CA ILE A 51 0.36 3.52 -6.81
C ILE A 51 1.85 3.24 -6.60
N HIS A 52 2.72 4.11 -7.11
CA HIS A 52 4.17 3.95 -6.94
C HIS A 52 4.59 4.02 -5.45
N LEU A 53 4.05 4.99 -4.71
CA LEU A 53 4.32 5.13 -3.27
C LEU A 53 3.83 3.91 -2.46
N LEU A 54 2.65 3.38 -2.80
CA LEU A 54 2.11 2.17 -2.19
C LEU A 54 3.00 0.96 -2.47
N GLY A 55 3.44 0.78 -3.72
CA GLY A 55 4.38 -0.28 -4.09
C GLY A 55 5.68 -0.22 -3.29
N ASN A 56 6.24 0.98 -3.08
CA ASN A 56 7.45 1.16 -2.27
C ASN A 56 7.21 0.78 -0.80
N GLU A 57 6.07 1.17 -0.21
CA GLU A 57 5.75 0.79 1.18
C GLU A 57 5.51 -0.73 1.29
N GLN A 58 4.87 -1.37 0.29
CA GLN A 58 4.71 -2.82 0.26
C GLN A 58 6.05 -3.55 0.27
N GLN A 59 7.00 -3.09 -0.55
CA GLN A 59 8.35 -3.65 -0.58
C GLN A 59 9.07 -3.48 0.76
N ALA A 60 8.92 -2.30 1.39
CA ALA A 60 9.52 -2.03 2.69
C ALA A 60 8.96 -2.95 3.79
N ILE A 61 7.63 -3.16 3.82
CA ILE A 61 6.98 -4.10 4.75
C ILE A 61 7.45 -5.53 4.51
N MET A 62 7.50 -5.98 3.25
CA MET A 62 7.99 -7.33 2.93
C MET A 62 9.46 -7.53 3.36
N SER A 63 10.32 -6.53 3.16
CA SER A 63 11.70 -6.57 3.64
C SER A 63 11.78 -6.71 5.16
N ARG A 64 10.93 -6.00 5.91
CA ARG A 64 10.84 -6.10 7.37
C ARG A 64 10.36 -7.49 7.81
N ILE A 65 9.34 -8.05 7.14
CA ILE A 65 8.84 -9.42 7.40
C ILE A 65 9.97 -10.45 7.21
N TYR A 66 10.72 -10.38 6.10
CA TYR A 66 11.81 -11.32 5.86
C TYR A 66 12.90 -11.24 6.93
N ARG A 67 13.31 -10.02 7.31
CA ARG A 67 14.28 -9.82 8.40
C ARG A 67 13.79 -10.41 9.72
N LEU A 68 12.53 -10.18 10.07
CA LEU A 68 11.95 -10.72 11.31
C LEU A 68 11.89 -12.26 11.28
N LYS A 69 11.63 -12.86 10.12
CA LYS A 69 11.64 -14.31 9.92
C LYS A 69 13.05 -14.91 10.04
N GLU A 70 14.08 -14.19 9.65
CA GLU A 70 15.50 -14.62 9.77
C GLU A 70 16.05 -14.48 11.20
N MET A 71 15.35 -13.77 12.08
CA MET A 71 15.74 -13.56 13.49
C MET A 71 15.13 -14.59 14.47
N ASP A 72 14.23 -15.45 13.99
CA ASP A 72 13.66 -16.60 14.71
C ASP A 72 14.49 -17.87 14.43
#